data_AF-A0A432R776-F1
#
_entry.id   AF-A0A432R776-F1
#
_cell.length_a   1.000
_cell.length_b   1.000
_cell.length_c   1.000
_cell.angle_alpha   90.00
_cell.angle_beta   90.00
_cell.angle_gamma   90.00
#
_symmetry.space_group_name_H-M   'P 1'
#
loop_
_entity.id
_entity.type
_entity.pdbx_description
1 polymer ?
#
loop_
_entity_poly.entity_id
_entity_poly.type
_entity_poly.pdbx_seq_one_letter_code
_entity_poly.pdbx_strand_id
1 'polypeptide(L)'
;VDPDTLLIALYVAKEGGVDLDTVLAVREHGGGWEPVLSSDSIHGNEGAREVFAEIAASKGDEAAAAEIVTDQLLRNYFGMKDEEIAFLHKEGATGRESVLVNILARHSSRDSSPIDILTMHSRQQKSWGEIAAYYGFTPKETGNLLKN
;
A
#
# COMPACT_ATOMS: atom_id res chain seq x y z
N VAL A 1 8.69 5.05 14.07
CA VAL A 1 7.47 5.09 13.26
C VAL A 1 7.18 3.67 12.80
N ASP A 2 5.99 3.14 13.07
CA ASP A 2 5.58 1.85 12.54
C ASP A 2 5.34 1.94 11.01
N PRO A 3 5.37 0.82 10.28
CA PRO A 3 5.33 0.85 8.81
C PRO A 3 4.02 1.44 8.24
N ASP A 4 2.91 1.25 8.94
CA ASP A 4 1.59 1.65 8.45
C ASP A 4 1.43 3.17 8.62
N THR A 5 1.88 3.72 9.76
CA THR A 5 2.04 5.15 9.94
C THR A 5 2.91 5.77 8.86
N LEU A 6 4.06 5.15 8.56
CA LEU A 6 4.99 5.69 7.58
C LEU A 6 4.38 5.69 6.17
N LEU A 7 3.64 4.64 5.80
CA LEU A 7 2.93 4.56 4.53
C LEU A 7 1.93 5.71 4.39
N ILE A 8 1.10 5.93 5.41
CA ILE A 8 0.12 7.02 5.41
C ILE A 8 0.83 8.37 5.34
N ALA A 9 1.88 8.57 6.16
CA ALA A 9 2.64 9.82 6.18
C ALA A 9 3.26 10.15 4.82
N LEU A 10 3.86 9.16 4.16
CA LEU A 10 4.45 9.30 2.82
C LEU A 10 3.39 9.66 1.78
N TYR A 11 2.23 9.02 1.84
CA TYR A 11 1.12 9.33 0.93
C TYR A 11 0.63 10.76 1.13
N VAL A 12 0.37 11.16 2.38
CA VAL A 12 -0.09 12.51 2.73
C VAL A 12 0.95 13.58 2.37
N ALA A 13 2.23 13.33 2.63
CA ALA A 13 3.32 14.22 2.26
C ALA A 13 3.38 14.43 0.73
N LYS A 14 3.34 13.32 -0.02
CA LYS A 14 3.41 13.34 -1.48
C LYS A 14 2.21 14.04 -2.11
N GLU A 15 0.99 13.64 -1.75
CA GLU A 15 -0.23 14.16 -2.39
C GLU A 15 -0.65 15.51 -1.82
N GLY A 16 -0.30 15.80 -0.56
CA GLY A 16 -0.56 17.07 0.12
C GLY A 16 0.47 18.16 -0.16
N GLY A 17 1.61 17.82 -0.78
CA GLY A 17 2.68 18.76 -1.10
C GLY A 17 3.45 19.26 0.12
N VAL A 18 3.53 18.46 1.19
CA VAL A 18 4.18 18.80 2.46
C VAL A 18 5.33 17.86 2.72
N ASP A 19 6.34 18.34 3.46
CA ASP A 19 7.46 17.51 3.87
C ASP A 19 7.05 16.40 4.86
N LEU A 20 7.65 15.22 4.73
CA LEU A 20 7.34 14.05 5.54
C LEU A 20 7.57 14.30 7.04
N ASP A 21 8.66 14.99 7.41
CA ASP A 21 8.98 15.24 8.81
C ASP A 21 7.94 16.18 9.44
N THR A 22 7.39 17.10 8.63
CA THR A 22 6.29 17.97 9.06
C THR A 22 5.02 17.17 9.32
N VAL A 23 4.66 16.24 8.43
CA VAL A 23 3.49 15.37 8.59
C VAL A 23 3.61 14.51 9.86
N LEU A 24 4.78 13.89 10.07
CA LEU A 24 5.03 13.05 11.25
C LEU A 24 5.01 13.86 12.55
N ALA A 25 5.63 15.05 12.57
CA ALA A 25 5.63 15.92 13.74
C ALA A 25 4.21 16.36 14.14
N VAL A 26 3.37 16.73 13.16
CA VAL A 26 1.98 17.11 13.44
C VAL A 26 1.16 15.92 13.96
N ARG A 27 1.35 14.71 13.41
CA ARG A 27 0.71 13.50 13.93
C ARG A 27 1.11 13.22 15.37
N GLU A 28 2.40 13.27 15.67
CA GLU A 28 2.94 12.98 17.01
C GLU A 28 2.45 13.98 18.07
N HIS A 29 2.34 15.26 17.72
CA HIS A 29 1.86 16.30 18.63
C HIS A 29 0.32 16.41 18.69
N GLY A 30 -0.37 16.17 17.58
CA GLY A 30 -1.83 16.29 17.44
C GLY A 30 -2.60 15.04 17.86
N GLY A 31 -1.93 13.89 17.99
CA GLY A 31 -2.52 12.64 18.47
C GLY A 31 -3.32 11.86 17.42
N GLY A 32 -3.11 12.11 16.11
CA GLY A 32 -3.76 11.35 15.05
C GLY A 32 -3.70 12.01 13.67
N TRP A 33 -4.42 11.41 12.71
CA TRP A 33 -4.46 11.87 11.31
C TRP A 33 -5.41 13.04 11.06
N GLU A 34 -6.47 13.20 11.86
CA GLU A 34 -7.43 14.30 11.69
C GLU A 34 -6.77 15.69 11.82
N PRO A 35 -5.91 15.98 12.83
CA PRO A 35 -5.18 17.25 12.91
C PRO A 35 -4.21 17.48 11.76
N VAL A 36 -3.59 16.41 11.25
CA VAL A 36 -2.70 16.48 10.09
C VAL A 36 -3.50 16.93 8.87
N LEU A 37 -4.60 16.23 8.58
CA LEU A 37 -5.38 16.41 7.36
C LEU A 37 -6.26 17.66 7.35
N SER A 38 -6.54 18.23 8.53
CA SER A 38 -7.20 19.54 8.68
C SER A 38 -6.23 20.72 8.67
N SER A 39 -4.91 20.48 8.60
CA SER A 39 -3.92 21.54 8.52
C SER A 39 -4.06 22.34 7.21
N ASP A 40 -4.08 23.66 7.33
CA ASP A 40 -4.10 24.60 6.19
C ASP A 40 -2.91 24.40 5.23
N SER A 41 -1.84 23.73 5.67
CA SER A 41 -0.64 23.49 4.85
C SER A 41 -0.81 22.31 3.89
N ILE A 42 -1.82 21.46 4.08
CA ILE A 42 -2.05 20.29 3.23
C ILE A 42 -2.96 20.66 2.08
N HIS A 43 -2.38 20.77 0.88
CA HIS A 43 -3.09 21.13 -0.33
C HIS A 43 -3.17 19.93 -1.27
N GLY A 44 -3.99 18.93 -0.88
CA GLY A 44 -4.30 17.81 -1.76
C GLY A 44 -5.04 18.24 -3.03
N ASN A 45 -4.77 17.57 -4.15
CA ASN A 45 -5.65 17.63 -5.33
C ASN A 45 -7.04 17.02 -5.00
N GLU A 46 -8.03 17.18 -5.88
CA GLU A 46 -9.41 16.75 -5.61
C GLU A 46 -9.51 15.25 -5.23
N GLY A 47 -8.82 14.38 -5.96
CA GLY A 47 -8.79 12.94 -5.65
C GLY A 47 -8.07 12.62 -4.33
N ALA A 48 -6.98 13.32 -4.02
CA ALA A 48 -6.28 13.17 -2.75
C ALA A 48 -7.14 13.61 -1.56
N ARG A 49 -7.99 14.64 -1.73
CA ARG A 49 -8.89 15.12 -0.67
C ARG A 49 -9.96 14.10 -0.29
N GLU A 50 -10.46 13.33 -1.25
CA GLU A 50 -11.40 12.24 -0.97
C GLU A 50 -10.72 11.17 -0.11
N VAL A 51 -9.52 10.74 -0.50
CA VAL A 51 -8.72 9.77 0.27
C VAL A 51 -8.36 10.31 1.66
N PHE A 52 -8.03 11.60 1.78
CA PHE A 52 -7.79 12.23 3.09
C PHE A 52 -9.04 12.22 3.97
N ALA A 53 -10.22 12.47 3.41
CA ALA A 53 -11.47 12.39 4.17
C ALA A 53 -11.73 10.95 4.67
N GLU A 54 -11.45 9.93 3.85
CA GLU A 54 -11.56 8.52 4.26
C GLU A 54 -10.57 8.16 5.37
N ILE A 55 -9.31 8.60 5.26
CA ILE A 55 -8.30 8.40 6.32
C ILE A 55 -8.74 9.07 7.62
N ALA A 56 -9.23 10.31 7.58
CA ALA A 56 -9.75 11.00 8.76
C ALA A 56 -10.97 10.26 9.35
N ALA A 57 -11.81 9.67 8.51
CA ALA A 57 -12.98 8.89 8.92
C ALA A 57 -12.63 7.55 9.58
N SER A 58 -11.37 7.07 9.49
CA SER A 58 -10.93 5.86 10.20
C SER A 58 -10.88 6.04 11.73
N LYS A 59 -11.05 7.27 12.23
CA LYS A 59 -11.11 7.61 13.66
C LYS A 59 -9.92 7.09 14.48
N GLY A 60 -8.74 7.07 13.85
CA GLY A 60 -7.50 6.61 14.49
C GLY A 60 -7.25 5.11 14.38
N ASP A 61 -8.07 4.36 13.63
CA ASP A 61 -7.70 3.03 13.18
C ASP A 61 -6.63 3.15 12.09
N GLU A 62 -5.38 2.91 12.48
CA GLU A 62 -4.20 3.02 11.63
C GLU A 62 -4.17 1.94 10.56
N ALA A 63 -4.65 0.74 10.87
CA ALA A 63 -4.67 -0.38 9.93
C ALA A 63 -5.69 -0.08 8.81
N ALA A 64 -6.88 0.40 9.18
CA ALA A 64 -7.89 0.81 8.21
C ALA A 64 -7.43 1.99 7.35
N ALA A 65 -6.75 2.98 7.95
CA ALA A 65 -6.17 4.10 7.21
C ALA A 65 -5.07 3.64 6.22
N ALA A 66 -4.21 2.71 6.64
CA ALA A 66 -3.17 2.15 5.78
C ALA A 66 -3.74 1.30 4.65
N GLU A 67 -4.88 0.63 4.87
CA GLU A 67 -5.61 -0.12 3.85
C GLU A 67 -6.15 0.81 2.76
N ILE A 68 -6.78 1.93 3.14
CA ILE A 68 -7.24 2.98 2.21
C ILE A 68 -6.08 3.48 1.33
N VAL A 69 -4.93 3.79 1.94
CA VAL A 69 -3.74 4.25 1.22
C VAL A 69 -3.19 3.15 0.30
N THR A 70 -3.23 1.89 0.75
CA THR A 70 -2.78 0.75 -0.04
C THR A 70 -3.66 0.56 -1.28
N ASP A 71 -4.98 0.63 -1.12
CA ASP A 71 -5.93 0.51 -2.24
C ASP A 71 -5.69 1.62 -3.26
N GLN A 72 -5.45 2.84 -2.79
CA GLN A 72 -5.11 3.94 -3.69
C GLN A 72 -3.78 3.71 -4.43
N LEU A 73 -2.80 3.11 -3.76
CA LEU A 73 -1.53 2.73 -4.38
C LEU A 73 -1.75 1.64 -5.45
N LEU A 74 -2.59 0.64 -5.18
CA LEU A 74 -2.95 -0.42 -6.12
C LEU A 74 -3.63 0.14 -7.37
N ARG A 75 -4.57 1.08 -7.21
CA ARG A 75 -5.21 1.77 -8.34
C ARG A 75 -4.21 2.59 -9.15
N ASN A 76 -3.45 3.47 -8.49
CA ASN A 76 -2.65 4.48 -9.18
C ASN A 76 -1.37 3.92 -9.80
N TYR A 77 -0.67 3.02 -9.11
CA TYR A 77 0.63 2.52 -9.57
C TYR A 77 0.53 1.22 -10.36
N PHE A 78 -0.42 0.36 -10.00
CA PHE A 78 -0.60 -0.94 -10.66
C PHE A 78 -1.79 -0.97 -11.62
N GLY A 79 -2.64 0.06 -11.62
CA GLY A 79 -3.80 0.13 -12.54
C GLY A 79 -4.88 -0.89 -12.20
N MET A 80 -4.92 -1.37 -10.95
CA MET A 80 -5.92 -2.35 -10.51
C MET A 80 -7.32 -1.73 -10.47
N LYS A 81 -8.31 -2.54 -10.82
CA LYS A 81 -9.72 -2.18 -10.69
C LYS A 81 -10.23 -2.50 -9.30
N ASP A 82 -11.32 -1.82 -8.91
CA ASP A 82 -11.94 -2.03 -7.60
C ASP A 82 -12.39 -3.48 -7.38
N GLU A 83 -12.83 -4.18 -8.42
CA GLU A 83 -13.24 -5.58 -8.29
C GLU A 83 -12.05 -6.50 -7.97
N GLU A 84 -10.86 -6.18 -8.48
CA GLU A 84 -9.64 -6.94 -8.25
C GLU A 84 -9.10 -6.69 -6.84
N ILE A 85 -9.15 -5.44 -6.38
CA ILE A 85 -8.78 -5.05 -5.01
C ILE A 85 -9.73 -5.70 -4.00
N ALA A 86 -11.04 -5.61 -4.23
CA ALA A 86 -12.05 -6.27 -3.40
C ALA A 86 -11.86 -7.79 -3.34
N PHE A 87 -11.39 -8.41 -4.43
CA PHE A 87 -11.06 -9.83 -4.43
C PHE A 87 -9.86 -10.15 -3.54
N LEU A 88 -8.79 -9.35 -3.59
CA LEU A 88 -7.62 -9.53 -2.71
C LEU A 88 -8.02 -9.46 -1.22
N HIS A 89 -8.83 -8.46 -0.86
CA HIS A 89 -9.37 -8.31 0.49
C HIS A 89 -10.21 -9.51 0.92
N LYS A 90 -11.07 -10.02 0.02
CA LYS A 90 -11.89 -11.20 0.29
C LYS A 90 -11.07 -12.47 0.52
N GLU A 91 -9.94 -12.61 -0.17
CA GLU A 91 -8.99 -13.71 0.06
C GLU A 91 -8.12 -13.50 1.31
N GLY A 92 -8.32 -12.39 2.04
CA GLY A 92 -7.62 -12.07 3.28
C GLY A 92 -6.20 -11.55 3.07
N ALA A 93 -5.88 -11.03 1.88
CA ALA A 93 -4.58 -10.44 1.63
C ALA A 93 -4.38 -9.20 2.49
N THR A 94 -3.28 -9.14 3.21
CA THR A 94 -2.84 -7.90 3.86
C THR A 94 -2.38 -6.88 2.82
N GLY A 95 -2.37 -5.59 3.15
CA GLY A 95 -1.90 -4.56 2.22
C GLY A 95 -0.49 -4.82 1.68
N ARG A 96 0.41 -5.34 2.51
CA ARG A 96 1.78 -5.71 2.09
C ARG A 96 1.78 -6.86 1.08
N GLU A 97 0.94 -7.87 1.30
CA GLU A 97 0.81 -8.99 0.36
C GLU A 97 0.21 -8.52 -0.96
N SER A 98 -0.83 -7.68 -0.92
CA SER A 98 -1.44 -7.08 -2.11
C SER A 98 -0.42 -6.32 -2.95
N VAL A 99 0.44 -5.51 -2.33
CA VAL A 99 1.53 -4.83 -3.06
C VAL A 99 2.56 -5.82 -3.59
N LEU A 100 2.99 -6.78 -2.78
CA LEU A 100 4.00 -7.77 -3.18
C LEU A 100 3.55 -8.61 -4.37
N VAL A 101 2.32 -9.13 -4.36
CA VAL A 101 1.81 -9.94 -5.48
C VAL A 101 1.73 -9.14 -6.77
N ASN A 102 1.45 -7.84 -6.69
CA ASN A 102 1.43 -6.95 -7.84
C ASN A 102 2.83 -6.64 -8.38
N ILE A 103 3.81 -6.43 -7.49
CA ILE A 103 5.22 -6.29 -7.88
C ILE A 103 5.69 -7.57 -8.59
N LEU A 104 5.40 -8.73 -8.00
CA LEU A 104 5.78 -10.02 -8.58
C LEU A 104 5.10 -10.25 -9.94
N ALA A 105 3.80 -9.96 -10.07
CA ALA A 105 3.07 -10.08 -11.33
C ALA A 105 3.68 -9.18 -12.42
N ARG A 106 3.98 -7.92 -12.09
CA ARG A 106 4.52 -6.95 -13.04
C ARG A 106 5.93 -7.27 -13.54
N HIS A 107 6.75 -7.87 -12.68
CA HIS A 107 8.15 -8.18 -13.01
C HIS A 107 8.38 -9.65 -13.39
N SER A 108 7.35 -10.48 -13.33
CA SER A 108 7.40 -11.89 -13.72
C SER A 108 7.77 -12.02 -15.20
N SER A 109 8.60 -13.02 -15.52
CA SER A 109 8.88 -13.38 -16.91
C SER A 109 7.74 -14.18 -17.57
N ARG A 110 6.66 -14.43 -16.82
CA ARG A 110 5.47 -15.20 -17.24
C ARG A 110 4.24 -14.32 -17.06
N ASP A 111 3.24 -14.48 -17.93
CA ASP A 111 1.92 -13.90 -17.71
C ASP A 111 1.34 -14.48 -16.41
N SER A 112 1.11 -13.63 -15.42
CA SER A 112 0.74 -14.05 -14.07
C SER A 112 -0.14 -12.99 -13.45
N SER A 113 -1.34 -13.38 -13.01
CA SER A 113 -2.20 -12.45 -12.30
C SER A 113 -1.78 -12.37 -10.82
N PRO A 114 -1.92 -11.21 -10.15
CA PRO A 114 -1.71 -11.10 -8.70
C PRO A 114 -2.51 -12.13 -7.89
N ILE A 115 -3.70 -12.50 -8.39
CA ILE A 115 -4.59 -13.50 -7.78
C ILE A 115 -3.99 -14.90 -7.81
N ASP A 116 -3.36 -15.30 -8.92
CA ASP A 116 -2.70 -16.60 -9.03
C ASP A 116 -1.53 -16.70 -8.03
N ILE A 117 -0.77 -15.62 -7.92
CA ILE A 117 0.37 -15.50 -7.00
C ILE A 117 -0.10 -15.61 -5.55
N LEU A 118 -1.15 -14.87 -5.19
CA LEU A 118 -1.74 -14.94 -3.85
C LEU A 118 -2.24 -16.35 -3.54
N THR A 119 -2.90 -17.00 -4.50
CA THR A 119 -3.41 -18.37 -4.36
C THR A 119 -2.28 -19.38 -4.08
N MET A 120 -1.11 -19.21 -4.71
CA MET A 120 0.07 -20.03 -4.41
C MET A 120 0.55 -19.86 -2.97
N HIS A 121 0.49 -18.64 -2.44
CA HIS A 121 0.86 -18.39 -1.05
C HIS A 121 -0.18 -18.94 -0.07
N SER A 122 -1.44 -18.52 -0.21
CA SER A 122 -2.49 -18.77 0.79
C SER A 122 -2.99 -20.22 0.77
N ARG A 123 -3.20 -20.81 -0.42
CA ARG A 123 -3.80 -22.14 -0.55
C ARG A 123 -2.77 -23.25 -0.73
N GLN A 124 -1.69 -22.98 -1.47
CA GLN A 124 -0.64 -23.96 -1.71
C GLN A 124 0.49 -23.88 -0.67
N GLN A 125 0.43 -22.93 0.27
CA GLN A 125 1.38 -22.76 1.37
C GLN A 125 2.83 -22.64 0.89
N LYS A 126 3.03 -22.08 -0.32
CA LYS A 126 4.36 -21.80 -0.85
C LYS A 126 4.94 -20.56 -0.18
N SER A 127 6.23 -20.59 0.10
CA SER A 127 6.96 -19.41 0.54
C SER A 127 7.11 -18.40 -0.60
N TRP A 128 7.25 -17.12 -0.25
CA TRP A 128 7.51 -16.06 -1.23
C TRP A 128 8.76 -16.31 -2.08
N GLY A 129 9.78 -16.97 -1.52
CA GLY A 129 10.98 -17.38 -2.26
C GLY A 129 10.69 -18.44 -3.32
N GLU A 130 9.88 -19.45 -3.00
CA GLU A 130 9.46 -20.48 -3.97
C GLU A 130 8.57 -19.89 -5.07
N ILE A 131 7.67 -18.97 -4.70
CA ILE A 131 6.81 -18.25 -5.64
C ILE A 131 7.67 -17.40 -6.58
N ALA A 132 8.62 -16.62 -6.05
CA ALA A 132 9.51 -15.80 -6.85
C ALA A 132 10.35 -16.67 -7.82
N ALA A 133 10.93 -17.77 -7.34
CA ALA A 133 11.67 -18.69 -8.19
C ALA A 133 10.78 -19.30 -9.30
N TYR A 134 9.52 -19.63 -8.98
CA TYR A 134 8.56 -20.14 -9.95
C TYR A 134 8.28 -19.14 -11.10
N TYR A 135 8.24 -17.84 -10.78
CA TYR A 135 8.05 -16.76 -11.74
C TYR A 135 9.35 -16.23 -12.38
N GLY A 136 10.45 -16.96 -12.20
CA GLY A 136 11.70 -16.69 -12.92
C GLY A 136 12.63 -15.70 -12.25
N PHE A 137 12.34 -15.28 -11.01
CA PHE A 137 13.25 -14.42 -10.25
C PHE A 137 14.43 -15.23 -9.71
N THR A 138 15.64 -14.82 -10.03
CA THR A 138 16.85 -15.33 -9.37
C THR A 138 16.96 -14.77 -7.94
N PRO A 139 17.69 -15.42 -7.02
CA PRO A 139 17.90 -14.90 -5.67
C PRO A 139 18.46 -13.46 -5.64
N LYS A 140 19.26 -13.09 -6.66
CA LYS A 140 19.80 -11.74 -6.82
C LYS A 140 18.71 -10.72 -7.18
N GLU A 141 17.75 -11.11 -8.01
CA GLU A 141 16.61 -10.27 -8.39
C GLU A 141 15.59 -10.15 -7.26
N THR A 142 15.29 -11.25 -6.54
CA THR A 142 14.46 -11.21 -5.33
C THR A 142 15.04 -10.26 -4.28
N GLY A 143 16.37 -10.29 -4.09
CA GLY A 143 17.06 -9.39 -3.18
C GLY A 143 17.10 -7.92 -3.62
N ASN A 144 16.87 -7.63 -4.92
CA ASN A 144 16.80 -6.25 -5.44
C ASN A 144 15.37 -5.70 -5.42
N LEU A 145 14.35 -6.56 -5.53
CA LEU A 145 12.94 -6.18 -5.40
C LEU A 145 12.58 -5.69 -3.99
N LEU A 146 13.34 -6.13 -2.96
CA LEU A 146 13.14 -5.73 -1.56
C LEU A 146 13.96 -4.50 -1.14
N LYS A 147 14.72 -3.89 -2.07
CA LYS A 147 15.64 -2.77 -1.79
C LYS A 147 15.16 -1.43 -2.37
N ASN A 148 14.10 -1.43 -3.16
CA ASN A 148 13.42 -0.24 -3.67
C ASN A 148 12.04 -0.12 -3.02
#